data_AF-A0AAW7P1R7-F1
#
_entry.id   AF-A0AAW7P1R7-F1
#
_cell.length_a   1.000
_cell.length_b   1.000
_cell.length_c   1.000
_cell.angle_alpha   90.00
_cell.angle_beta   90.00
_cell.angle_gamma   90.00
#
_symmetry.space_group_name_H-M   'P 1'
#
loop_
_entity.id
_entity.type
_entity.pdbx_description
1 polymer ?
#
loop_
_entity_poly.entity_id
_entity_poly.type
_entity_poly.pdbx_seq_one_letter_code
_entity_poly.pdbx_strand_id
1 'polypeptide(L)'
;MINSKFQSVFSKSDSRKIKAPRALKKHLNENAPEGYSYELFEGSKDIYVLRPKSNKEKNSFQIRIKFPLIFEGIEIKSIEELLEVMYRTQKCFKLDEELQNDPPTIIHIGGDKILNQFIASTEEFPELPSLKIKVGGNEVEVPIKRIPYPSLDELKIVSEKNSLFKVEMLINESSSVMELTVNLNYDIIETVDQYFDNFGYISSFNKEGVTIFGKVFLPEKHQTNVFEKNNEFLNALRKLQEYFGIKFKFPHELEKDDIYYTQILFESFVNNRMVSIGNNDQVSFLFEKEKFDFSNPYLEKDKELGVVLHNELSLELFGTNIKIMEYKVYPRMNFEKIITENEEVRVIFNLPPNSRYYIRYYPDLISEDETKEIDNLLFELTKTAIEIERINFS
;
A
#
# COMPACT_ATOMS: atom_id res chain seq x y z
N MET A 1 22.56 35.56 -58.52
CA MET A 1 21.58 34.87 -57.66
C MET A 1 20.39 35.80 -57.45
N ILE A 2 19.25 35.50 -58.07
CA ILE A 2 18.03 36.28 -57.91
C ILE A 2 17.29 35.69 -56.71
N ASN A 3 17.40 36.35 -55.56
CA ASN A 3 16.58 36.02 -54.41
C ASN A 3 15.11 36.31 -54.77
N SER A 4 14.34 35.24 -54.95
CA SER A 4 12.89 35.32 -55.16
C SER A 4 12.26 36.10 -54.00
N LYS A 5 11.45 37.12 -54.33
CA LYS A 5 10.63 37.89 -53.38
C LYS A 5 9.71 37.00 -52.52
N PHE A 6 9.56 35.72 -52.85
CA PHE A 6 8.79 34.75 -52.07
C PHE A 6 9.51 34.33 -50.77
N GLN A 7 10.84 34.16 -50.80
CA GLN A 7 11.61 33.68 -49.64
C GLN A 7 11.90 34.79 -48.61
N SER A 8 11.86 36.06 -48.99
CA SER A 8 12.07 37.18 -48.06
C SER A 8 10.88 37.48 -47.15
N VAL A 9 9.70 36.88 -47.43
CA VAL A 9 8.48 37.08 -46.61
C VAL A 9 8.45 36.12 -45.42
N PHE A 10 9.11 34.97 -45.50
CA PHE A 10 9.06 33.92 -44.47
C PHE A 10 10.26 33.94 -43.50
N SER A 11 11.25 34.82 -43.71
CA SER A 11 12.56 34.77 -43.02
C SER A 11 12.82 35.94 -42.04
N LYS A 12 11.78 36.62 -41.53
CA LYS A 12 11.95 37.60 -40.44
C LYS A 12 11.15 37.21 -39.20
N SER A 13 11.88 36.71 -38.22
CA SER A 13 11.47 36.50 -36.84
C SER A 13 11.37 37.84 -36.12
N ASP A 14 10.22 38.50 -36.20
CA ASP A 14 9.84 39.60 -35.29
C ASP A 14 8.48 39.29 -34.67
N SER A 15 8.43 39.27 -33.34
CA SER A 15 7.29 38.95 -32.48
C SER A 15 6.21 40.05 -32.42
N ARG A 16 6.09 40.88 -33.47
CA ARG A 16 5.04 41.91 -33.58
C ARG A 16 3.91 41.39 -34.47
N LYS A 17 2.71 41.22 -33.89
CA LYS A 17 1.42 40.90 -34.55
C LYS A 17 1.56 40.62 -36.04
N ILE A 18 1.94 39.39 -36.37
CA ILE A 18 2.18 38.95 -37.74
C ILE A 18 0.86 39.14 -38.49
N LYS A 19 0.84 40.10 -39.43
CA LYS A 19 -0.34 40.31 -40.26
C LYS A 19 -0.31 39.29 -41.39
N ALA A 20 -1.34 38.44 -41.44
CA ALA A 20 -1.57 37.51 -42.54
C ALA A 20 -1.45 38.22 -43.91
N PRO A 21 -0.70 37.67 -44.89
CA PRO A 21 -0.66 38.19 -46.25
C PRO A 21 -2.07 38.38 -46.82
N ARG A 22 -2.37 39.57 -47.38
CA ARG A 22 -3.72 39.92 -47.86
C ARG A 22 -4.29 38.93 -48.88
N ALA A 23 -3.44 38.39 -49.76
CA ALA A 23 -3.84 37.42 -50.79
C ALA A 23 -4.28 36.09 -50.18
N LEU A 24 -3.50 35.58 -49.22
CA LEU A 24 -3.81 34.36 -48.48
C LEU A 24 -5.10 34.51 -47.67
N LYS A 25 -5.24 35.63 -46.96
CA LYS A 25 -6.48 35.93 -46.23
C LYS A 25 -7.69 36.03 -47.16
N LYS A 26 -7.53 36.62 -48.35
CA LYS A 26 -8.61 36.69 -49.35
C LYS A 26 -9.03 35.28 -49.80
N HIS A 27 -8.06 34.43 -50.13
CA HIS A 27 -8.30 33.07 -50.58
C HIS A 27 -8.98 32.20 -49.51
N LEU A 28 -8.50 32.22 -48.27
CA LEU A 28 -9.14 31.49 -47.16
C LEU A 28 -10.60 31.92 -46.95
N ASN A 29 -10.89 33.21 -47.12
CA ASN A 29 -12.24 33.76 -46.96
C ASN A 29 -13.18 33.53 -48.14
N GLU A 30 -12.71 32.99 -49.27
CA GLU A 30 -13.60 32.60 -50.39
C GLU A 30 -14.51 31.44 -50.00
N ASN A 31 -14.04 30.55 -49.13
CA ASN A 31 -14.77 29.38 -48.63
C ASN A 31 -15.40 29.61 -47.25
N ALA A 32 -15.33 30.82 -46.70
CA ALA A 32 -15.93 31.13 -45.41
C ALA A 32 -17.47 31.27 -45.53
N PRO A 33 -18.26 30.73 -44.58
CA PRO A 33 -19.70 30.92 -44.56
C PRO A 33 -20.11 32.40 -44.48
N GLU A 34 -21.31 32.71 -44.95
CA GLU A 34 -21.85 34.07 -44.88
C GLU A 34 -21.89 34.57 -43.42
N GLY A 35 -21.43 35.81 -43.19
CA GLY A 35 -21.28 36.37 -41.84
C GLY A 35 -19.97 36.03 -41.11
N TYR A 36 -19.10 35.17 -41.67
CA TYR A 36 -17.84 34.74 -41.04
C TYR A 36 -16.60 35.07 -41.87
N SER A 37 -15.43 35.05 -41.21
CA SER A 37 -14.12 35.18 -41.85
C SER A 37 -13.03 34.44 -41.08
N TYR A 38 -12.10 33.82 -41.78
CA TYR A 38 -10.87 33.28 -41.23
C TYR A 38 -9.91 34.39 -40.83
N GLU A 39 -9.50 34.35 -39.56
CA GLU A 39 -8.55 35.27 -38.94
C GLU A 39 -7.38 34.49 -38.36
N LEU A 40 -6.17 35.07 -38.38
CA LEU A 40 -4.99 34.42 -37.82
C LEU A 40 -5.17 34.21 -36.31
N PHE A 41 -4.92 33.01 -35.82
CA PHE A 41 -4.93 32.71 -34.39
C PHE A 41 -3.82 33.50 -33.68
N GLU A 42 -4.16 34.12 -32.56
CA GLU A 42 -3.20 34.97 -31.84
C GLU A 42 -2.03 34.12 -31.35
N GLY A 43 -0.79 34.57 -31.61
CA GLY A 43 0.42 33.82 -31.28
C GLY A 43 0.83 32.75 -32.31
N SER A 44 0.02 32.48 -33.34
CA SER A 44 0.38 31.57 -34.45
C SER A 44 0.87 32.33 -35.70
N LYS A 45 1.60 31.63 -36.58
CA LYS A 45 2.06 32.14 -37.89
C LYS A 45 1.27 31.57 -39.07
N ASP A 46 0.56 30.47 -38.86
CA ASP A 46 0.05 29.56 -39.89
C ASP A 46 -1.32 28.93 -39.55
N ILE A 47 -1.85 29.17 -38.35
CA ILE A 47 -3.18 28.71 -37.92
C ILE A 47 -4.20 29.83 -38.09
N TYR A 48 -5.29 29.53 -38.79
CA TYR A 48 -6.41 30.44 -39.02
C TYR A 48 -7.69 29.86 -38.44
N VAL A 49 -8.46 30.69 -37.73
CA VAL A 49 -9.72 30.33 -37.07
C VAL A 49 -10.88 31.10 -37.69
N LEU A 50 -12.00 30.41 -37.88
CA LEU A 50 -13.24 31.03 -38.33
C LEU A 50 -13.84 31.91 -37.21
N ARG A 51 -14.09 33.18 -37.51
CA ARG A 51 -14.67 34.16 -36.57
C ARG A 51 -15.85 34.91 -37.18
N PRO A 52 -16.83 35.36 -36.38
CA PRO A 52 -17.91 36.21 -36.87
C PRO A 52 -17.36 37.55 -37.36
N LYS A 53 -17.82 38.04 -38.51
CA LYS A 53 -17.47 39.38 -39.00
C LYS A 53 -17.90 40.48 -38.03
N SER A 54 -18.97 40.25 -37.27
CA SER A 54 -19.51 41.16 -36.26
C SER A 54 -18.66 41.27 -34.99
N ASN A 55 -17.85 40.25 -34.66
CA ASN A 55 -16.96 40.27 -33.51
C ASN A 55 -15.72 39.41 -33.77
N LYS A 56 -14.63 40.08 -34.14
CA LYS A 56 -13.36 39.44 -34.51
C LYS A 56 -12.52 38.96 -33.32
N GLU A 57 -12.96 39.22 -32.09
CA GLU A 57 -12.30 38.76 -30.86
C GLU A 57 -12.94 37.49 -30.30
N LYS A 58 -14.19 37.20 -30.66
CA LYS A 58 -14.84 35.93 -30.32
C LYS A 58 -14.44 34.84 -31.32
N ASN A 59 -13.87 33.76 -30.82
CA ASN A 59 -13.76 32.53 -31.59
C ASN A 59 -15.14 31.86 -31.62
N SER A 60 -15.66 31.57 -32.81
CA SER A 60 -16.90 30.83 -32.98
C SER A 60 -16.55 29.45 -33.51
N PHE A 61 -16.57 28.43 -32.63
CA PHE A 61 -16.41 27.05 -33.06
C PHE A 61 -17.77 26.38 -33.15
N GLN A 62 -18.14 25.92 -34.34
CA GLN A 62 -19.27 25.02 -34.50
C GLN A 62 -18.71 23.60 -34.58
N ILE A 63 -18.98 22.81 -33.55
CA ILE A 63 -18.65 21.37 -33.49
C ILE A 63 -19.98 20.65 -33.58
N ARG A 64 -20.11 19.68 -34.50
CA ARG A 64 -21.29 18.82 -34.57
C ARG A 64 -21.02 17.55 -33.80
N ILE A 65 -21.57 17.42 -32.60
CA ILE A 65 -21.50 16.16 -31.85
C ILE A 65 -22.82 15.41 -32.08
N LYS A 66 -22.72 14.15 -32.49
CA LYS A 66 -23.90 13.28 -32.63
C LYS A 66 -24.16 12.60 -31.29
N PHE A 67 -25.40 12.72 -30.82
CA PHE A 67 -25.90 12.01 -29.65
C PHE A 67 -26.95 10.97 -30.07
N PRO A 68 -27.10 9.85 -29.34
CA PRO A 68 -26.31 9.49 -28.17
C PRO A 68 -24.87 9.05 -28.51
N LEU A 69 -23.96 9.18 -27.56
CA LEU A 69 -22.58 8.68 -27.65
C LEU A 69 -22.17 7.99 -26.34
N ILE A 70 -21.11 7.19 -26.37
CA ILE A 70 -20.55 6.58 -25.15
C ILE A 70 -19.27 7.32 -24.77
N PHE A 71 -19.20 7.80 -23.53
CA PHE A 71 -18.01 8.42 -22.96
C PHE A 71 -17.75 7.86 -21.56
N GLU A 72 -16.55 7.34 -21.32
CA GLU A 72 -16.17 6.74 -20.02
C GLU A 72 -17.14 5.64 -19.54
N GLY A 73 -17.73 4.90 -20.48
CA GLY A 73 -18.70 3.83 -20.20
C GLY A 73 -20.14 4.30 -19.97
N ILE A 74 -20.42 5.61 -20.09
CA ILE A 74 -21.76 6.20 -19.88
C ILE A 74 -22.37 6.58 -21.23
N GLU A 75 -23.66 6.26 -21.43
CA GLU A 75 -24.44 6.74 -22.57
C GLU A 75 -24.84 8.21 -22.34
N ILE A 76 -24.32 9.09 -23.18
CA ILE A 76 -24.53 10.53 -23.15
C ILE A 76 -25.53 10.93 -24.22
N LYS A 77 -26.59 11.64 -23.84
CA LYS A 77 -27.72 12.01 -24.71
C LYS A 77 -27.72 13.48 -25.11
N SER A 78 -26.98 14.32 -24.40
CA SER A 78 -26.89 15.75 -24.69
C SER A 78 -25.51 16.35 -24.42
N ILE A 79 -25.31 17.59 -24.87
CA ILE A 79 -24.06 18.32 -24.62
C ILE A 79 -23.88 18.67 -23.15
N GLU A 80 -24.97 18.92 -22.43
CA GLU A 80 -24.95 19.18 -20.98
C GLU A 80 -24.45 17.95 -20.22
N GLU A 81 -24.98 16.76 -20.54
CA GLU A 81 -24.50 15.50 -19.97
C GLU A 81 -23.03 15.24 -20.31
N LEU A 82 -22.59 15.57 -21.54
CA LEU A 82 -21.18 15.42 -21.92
C LEU A 82 -20.27 16.31 -21.08
N LEU A 83 -20.61 17.59 -20.94
CA LEU A 83 -19.83 18.54 -20.13
C LEU A 83 -19.80 18.14 -18.66
N GLU A 84 -20.93 17.66 -18.14
CA GLU A 84 -21.04 17.18 -16.77
C GLU A 84 -20.15 15.95 -16.53
N VAL A 85 -20.20 14.93 -17.39
CA VAL A 85 -19.35 13.74 -17.25
C VAL A 85 -17.88 14.10 -17.45
N MET A 86 -17.54 15.01 -18.36
CA MET A 86 -16.17 15.51 -18.52
C MET A 86 -15.65 16.17 -17.25
N TYR A 87 -16.46 17.01 -16.59
CA TYR A 87 -16.10 17.60 -15.30
C TYR A 87 -16.02 16.54 -14.20
N ARG A 88 -16.97 15.61 -14.12
CA ARG A 88 -17.01 14.53 -13.11
C ARG A 88 -15.86 13.54 -13.23
N THR A 89 -15.40 13.27 -14.45
CA THR A 89 -14.28 12.36 -14.72
C THR A 89 -12.94 13.10 -14.83
N GLN A 90 -12.96 14.43 -14.91
CA GLN A 90 -11.79 15.27 -15.18
C GLN A 90 -11.03 14.80 -16.45
N LYS A 91 -11.77 14.31 -17.44
CA LYS A 91 -11.23 13.77 -18.70
C LYS A 91 -11.66 14.59 -19.90
N CYS A 92 -10.78 14.60 -20.89
CA CYS A 92 -11.00 15.30 -22.14
C CYS A 92 -11.81 14.45 -23.12
N PHE A 93 -12.78 15.04 -23.79
CA PHE A 93 -13.50 14.42 -24.91
C PHE A 93 -12.71 14.62 -26.21
N LYS A 94 -12.31 13.53 -26.86
CA LYS A 94 -11.64 13.59 -28.16
C LYS A 94 -12.67 13.82 -29.27
N LEU A 95 -12.48 14.88 -30.05
CA LEU A 95 -13.30 15.16 -31.22
C LEU A 95 -12.89 14.25 -32.37
N ASP A 96 -13.88 13.56 -32.95
CA ASP A 96 -13.72 12.82 -34.20
C ASP A 96 -13.39 13.80 -35.35
N GLU A 97 -12.49 13.40 -36.22
CA GLU A 97 -12.09 14.17 -37.39
C GLU A 97 -13.25 14.34 -38.38
N GLU A 98 -14.16 13.36 -38.47
CA GLU A 98 -15.34 13.42 -39.34
C GLU A 98 -16.40 14.42 -38.87
N LEU A 99 -16.35 14.86 -37.60
CA LEU A 99 -17.30 15.79 -36.98
C LEU A 99 -16.87 17.26 -37.10
N GLN A 100 -15.70 17.51 -37.68
CA GLN A 100 -15.17 18.83 -37.97
C GLN A 100 -15.77 19.31 -39.29
N ASN A 101 -16.68 20.31 -39.23
CA ASN A 101 -17.51 20.76 -40.35
C ASN A 101 -16.73 21.03 -41.66
N ASP A 102 -17.43 20.89 -42.78
CA ASP A 102 -17.11 21.52 -44.06
C ASP A 102 -17.93 22.82 -44.16
N PRO A 103 -17.32 24.03 -44.15
CA PRO A 103 -15.88 24.30 -44.18
C PRO A 103 -15.22 24.21 -42.78
N PRO A 104 -13.90 23.89 -42.73
CA PRO A 104 -13.20 23.62 -41.48
C PRO A 104 -13.12 24.85 -40.58
N THR A 105 -13.42 24.69 -39.30
CA THR A 105 -13.40 25.80 -38.33
C THR A 105 -11.97 26.32 -38.05
N ILE A 106 -10.95 25.48 -38.26
CA ILE A 106 -9.54 25.82 -38.13
C ILE A 106 -8.78 25.33 -39.37
N ILE A 107 -7.92 26.17 -39.93
CA ILE A 107 -7.09 25.86 -41.09
C ILE A 107 -5.61 26.05 -40.72
N HIS A 108 -4.79 25.04 -41.00
CA HIS A 108 -3.33 25.11 -40.90
C HIS A 108 -2.71 25.16 -42.31
N ILE A 109 -1.88 26.17 -42.59
CA ILE A 109 -1.34 26.41 -43.94
C ILE A 109 -0.24 25.40 -44.32
N GLY A 110 0.43 24.81 -43.34
CA GLY A 110 1.52 23.84 -43.56
C GLY A 110 1.09 22.49 -44.15
N GLY A 111 -0.20 22.28 -44.43
CA GLY A 111 -0.72 21.03 -44.99
C GLY A 111 -0.96 19.90 -43.98
N ASP A 112 -0.42 20.03 -42.77
CA ASP A 112 -0.76 19.12 -41.67
C ASP A 112 -2.22 19.36 -41.25
N LYS A 113 -3.04 18.31 -41.35
CA LYS A 113 -4.39 18.31 -40.76
C LYS A 113 -4.26 18.53 -39.26
N ILE A 114 -5.20 19.27 -38.66
CA ILE A 114 -5.27 19.39 -37.20
C ILE A 114 -5.85 18.08 -36.67
N LEU A 115 -4.97 17.12 -36.43
CA LEU A 115 -5.27 15.82 -35.85
C LEU A 115 -5.42 15.97 -34.33
N ASN A 116 -6.35 15.23 -33.73
CA ASN A 116 -6.54 15.15 -32.27
C ASN A 116 -6.96 16.47 -31.57
N GLN A 117 -8.14 17.00 -31.91
CA GLN A 117 -8.75 18.06 -31.11
C GLN A 117 -9.47 17.47 -29.89
N PHE A 118 -9.43 18.17 -28.76
CA PHE A 118 -10.08 17.75 -27.53
C PHE A 118 -10.90 18.89 -26.92
N ILE A 119 -12.04 18.56 -26.33
CA ILE A 119 -12.74 19.43 -25.39
C ILE A 119 -12.32 18.98 -24.00
N ALA A 120 -11.94 19.93 -23.13
CA ALA A 120 -11.59 19.67 -21.74
C ALA A 120 -12.41 20.58 -20.83
N SER A 121 -12.78 20.08 -19.65
CA SER A 121 -13.17 20.99 -18.56
C SER A 121 -11.91 21.66 -18.03
N THR A 122 -11.97 22.98 -17.82
CA THR A 122 -10.91 23.75 -17.16
C THR A 122 -11.16 23.91 -15.66
N GLU A 123 -12.30 23.43 -15.17
CA GLU A 123 -12.70 23.57 -13.77
C GLU A 123 -12.22 22.37 -12.96
N GLU A 124 -11.34 22.65 -12.00
CA GLU A 124 -10.95 21.70 -10.97
C GLU A 124 -12.08 21.55 -9.94
N PHE A 125 -12.08 20.43 -9.21
CA PHE A 125 -13.04 20.28 -8.13
C PHE A 125 -12.80 21.32 -7.03
N PRO A 126 -13.88 21.88 -6.45
CA PRO A 126 -13.75 22.80 -5.34
C PRO A 126 -13.12 22.10 -4.14
N GLU A 127 -12.32 22.85 -3.38
CA GLU A 127 -11.83 22.39 -2.08
C GLU A 127 -13.00 22.14 -1.12
N LEU A 128 -12.95 21.01 -0.41
CA LEU A 128 -13.96 20.64 0.57
C LEU A 128 -13.42 20.86 1.98
N PRO A 129 -14.25 21.31 2.94
CA PRO A 129 -13.83 21.37 4.33
C PRO A 129 -13.62 19.96 4.88
N SER A 130 -12.72 19.84 5.86
CA SER A 130 -12.48 18.58 6.57
C SER A 130 -13.78 18.04 7.19
N LEU A 131 -13.97 16.73 7.09
CA LEU A 131 -15.08 16.02 7.71
C LEU A 131 -14.81 15.88 9.21
N LYS A 132 -15.74 16.33 10.05
CA LYS A 132 -15.69 16.13 11.49
C LYS A 132 -16.28 14.79 11.87
N ILE A 133 -15.48 13.97 12.54
CA ILE A 133 -15.90 12.68 13.08
C ILE A 133 -15.64 12.66 14.59
N LYS A 134 -16.43 11.91 15.35
CA LYS A 134 -16.15 11.65 16.78
C LYS A 134 -15.78 10.20 16.98
N VAL A 135 -14.67 9.97 17.65
CA VAL A 135 -14.15 8.64 17.96
C VAL A 135 -13.83 8.61 19.45
N GLY A 136 -14.57 7.79 20.19
CA GLY A 136 -14.63 7.87 21.65
C GLY A 136 -15.07 9.27 22.11
N GLY A 137 -14.32 9.84 23.05
CA GLY A 137 -14.56 11.19 23.59
C GLY A 137 -14.03 12.35 22.74
N ASN A 138 -13.33 12.08 21.64
CA ASN A 138 -12.58 13.09 20.88
C ASN A 138 -13.24 13.39 19.52
N GLU A 139 -13.14 14.65 19.08
CA GLU A 139 -13.49 15.07 17.71
C GLU A 139 -12.21 15.15 16.86
N VAL A 140 -12.27 14.59 15.65
CA VAL A 140 -11.16 14.52 14.71
C VAL A 140 -11.60 15.14 13.38
N GLU A 141 -10.73 15.96 12.80
CA GLU A 141 -10.93 16.53 11.47
C GLU A 141 -10.22 15.67 10.43
N VAL A 142 -10.99 15.13 9.49
CA VAL A 142 -10.49 14.27 8.41
C VAL A 142 -10.51 15.07 7.10
N PRO A 143 -9.35 15.44 6.53
CA PRO A 143 -9.29 16.08 5.23
C PRO A 143 -9.92 15.18 4.16
N ILE A 144 -10.84 15.73 3.37
CA ILE A 144 -11.58 15.03 2.32
C ILE A 144 -11.50 15.79 1.00
N LYS A 145 -11.58 15.06 -0.10
CA LYS A 145 -11.62 15.63 -1.44
C LYS A 145 -12.52 14.82 -2.35
N ARG A 146 -13.11 15.51 -3.32
CA ARG A 146 -13.80 14.86 -4.44
C ARG A 146 -12.76 14.21 -5.35
N ILE A 147 -13.06 13.02 -5.85
CA ILE A 147 -12.25 12.33 -6.85
C ILE A 147 -13.06 12.05 -8.11
N PRO A 148 -12.39 11.88 -9.27
CA PRO A 148 -13.07 11.54 -10.50
C PRO A 148 -13.93 10.29 -10.37
N TYR A 149 -15.17 10.34 -10.86
CA TYR A 149 -16.10 9.22 -10.82
C TYR A 149 -17.02 9.24 -12.05
N PRO A 150 -17.08 8.14 -12.84
CA PRO A 150 -17.87 8.07 -14.06
C PRO A 150 -19.34 7.77 -13.74
N SER A 151 -20.08 8.79 -13.30
CA SER A 151 -21.53 8.74 -13.12
C SER A 151 -22.15 10.11 -13.42
N LEU A 152 -23.40 10.15 -13.89
CA LEU A 152 -24.17 11.38 -14.03
C LEU A 152 -24.86 11.79 -12.73
N ASP A 153 -25.19 10.82 -11.88
CA ASP A 153 -26.01 11.01 -10.68
C ASP A 153 -25.19 10.95 -9.39
N GLU A 154 -23.97 10.42 -9.45
CA GLU A 154 -23.18 10.12 -8.26
C GLU A 154 -21.88 10.90 -8.18
N LEU A 155 -21.52 11.22 -6.94
CA LEU A 155 -20.28 11.89 -6.57
C LEU A 155 -19.50 11.00 -5.60
N LYS A 156 -18.19 10.88 -5.83
CA LYS A 156 -17.29 10.17 -4.93
C LYS A 156 -16.37 11.14 -4.19
N ILE A 157 -16.42 11.09 -2.87
CA ILE A 157 -15.55 11.86 -1.97
C ILE A 157 -14.75 10.88 -1.13
N VAL A 158 -13.45 11.11 -0.99
CA VAL A 158 -12.56 10.27 -0.21
C VAL A 158 -11.70 11.12 0.73
N SER A 159 -11.27 10.52 1.83
CA SER A 159 -10.24 11.13 2.68
C SER A 159 -8.89 11.19 1.97
N GLU A 160 -8.04 12.12 2.41
CA GLU A 160 -6.65 12.14 1.98
C GLU A 160 -5.85 10.92 2.45
N LYS A 161 -4.78 10.59 1.72
CA LYS A 161 -3.98 9.38 1.96
C LYS A 161 -3.27 9.38 3.32
N ASN A 162 -2.92 10.55 3.85
CA ASN A 162 -2.14 10.67 5.09
C ASN A 162 -3.02 10.79 6.34
N SER A 163 -4.33 10.51 6.22
CA SER A 163 -5.25 10.49 7.36
C SER A 163 -5.30 9.10 8.00
N LEU A 164 -5.36 9.04 9.33
CA LEU A 164 -5.59 7.79 10.09
C LEU A 164 -6.96 7.18 9.79
N PHE A 165 -7.95 8.02 9.48
CA PHE A 165 -9.29 7.57 9.11
C PHE A 165 -9.45 7.65 7.60
N LYS A 166 -9.69 6.50 6.99
CA LYS A 166 -10.04 6.34 5.59
C LYS A 166 -11.55 6.46 5.45
N VAL A 167 -12.01 7.55 4.85
CA VAL A 167 -13.44 7.82 4.60
C VAL A 167 -13.69 7.70 3.10
N GLU A 168 -14.77 7.01 2.74
CA GLU A 168 -15.31 6.99 1.39
C GLU A 168 -16.80 7.31 1.45
N MET A 169 -17.23 8.31 0.69
CA MET A 169 -18.62 8.72 0.54
C MET A 169 -19.01 8.65 -0.93
N LEU A 170 -20.09 7.93 -1.21
CA LEU A 170 -20.77 7.92 -2.50
C LEU A 170 -22.13 8.59 -2.32
N ILE A 171 -22.33 9.74 -2.97
CA ILE A 171 -23.54 10.55 -2.85
C ILE A 171 -24.29 10.48 -4.17
N ASN A 172 -25.50 9.94 -4.15
CA ASN A 172 -26.40 9.92 -5.28
C ASN A 172 -27.33 11.14 -5.19
N GLU A 173 -27.11 12.12 -6.05
CA GLU A 173 -27.81 13.42 -6.04
C GLU A 173 -29.28 13.26 -6.46
N SER A 174 -29.56 12.34 -7.39
CA SER A 174 -30.90 12.08 -7.92
C SER A 174 -31.84 11.42 -6.89
N SER A 175 -31.30 10.54 -6.03
CA SER A 175 -32.07 9.88 -4.96
C SER A 175 -31.87 10.50 -3.57
N SER A 176 -30.93 11.43 -3.43
CA SER A 176 -30.49 11.99 -2.13
C SER A 176 -30.02 10.93 -1.13
N VAL A 177 -29.46 9.82 -1.63
CA VAL A 177 -28.89 8.73 -0.82
C VAL A 177 -27.38 8.92 -0.71
N MET A 178 -26.84 8.67 0.47
CA MET A 178 -25.39 8.68 0.73
C MET A 178 -24.96 7.35 1.34
N GLU A 179 -24.01 6.70 0.68
CA GLU A 179 -23.27 5.56 1.22
C GLU A 179 -21.97 6.07 1.84
N LEU A 180 -21.71 5.68 3.08
CA LEU A 180 -20.56 6.12 3.86
C LEU A 180 -19.83 4.89 4.39
N THR A 181 -18.55 4.78 4.04
CA THR A 181 -17.63 3.76 4.55
C THR A 181 -16.50 4.44 5.31
N VAL A 182 -16.18 3.94 6.50
CA VAL A 182 -15.10 4.45 7.35
C VAL A 182 -14.24 3.29 7.80
N ASN A 183 -12.93 3.39 7.59
CA ASN A 183 -11.95 2.42 8.03
C ASN A 183 -10.76 3.12 8.67
N LEU A 184 -9.95 2.38 9.42
CA LEU A 184 -8.61 2.83 9.80
C LEU A 184 -7.63 2.61 8.65
N ASN A 185 -6.73 3.57 8.47
CA ASN A 185 -5.66 3.53 7.51
C ASN A 185 -4.37 3.14 8.23
N TYR A 186 -4.06 1.85 8.23
CA TYR A 186 -2.80 1.37 8.82
C TYR A 186 -1.59 1.69 7.93
N ASP A 187 -1.77 2.03 6.65
CA ASP A 187 -0.67 2.31 5.70
C ASP A 187 0.17 3.53 6.11
N ILE A 188 -0.36 4.41 6.96
CA ILE A 188 0.38 5.57 7.49
C ILE A 188 1.17 5.26 8.77
N ILE A 189 1.04 4.04 9.29
CA ILE A 189 1.72 3.58 10.51
C ILE A 189 2.94 2.77 10.06
N GLU A 190 4.12 3.36 10.18
CA GLU A 190 5.39 2.76 9.76
C GLU A 190 6.08 1.98 10.89
N THR A 191 5.79 2.32 12.15
CA THR A 191 6.45 1.74 13.34
C THR A 191 5.43 1.33 14.39
N VAL A 192 5.81 0.38 15.25
CA VAL A 192 4.98 -0.02 16.40
C VAL A 192 4.73 1.16 17.34
N ASP A 193 5.71 2.06 17.50
CA ASP A 193 5.55 3.29 18.30
C ASP A 193 4.38 4.14 17.78
N GLN A 194 4.31 4.39 16.47
CA GLN A 194 3.23 5.19 15.86
C GLN A 194 1.85 4.54 16.03
N TYR A 195 1.76 3.21 16.07
CA TYR A 195 0.51 2.53 16.43
C TYR A 195 0.08 2.90 17.85
N PHE A 196 1.02 2.90 18.79
CA PHE A 196 0.73 3.24 20.18
C PHE A 196 0.48 4.74 20.41
N ASP A 197 1.13 5.61 19.65
CA ASP A 197 0.84 7.06 19.65
C ASP A 197 -0.61 7.35 19.23
N ASN A 198 -1.16 6.53 18.33
CA ASN A 198 -2.55 6.62 17.85
C ASN A 198 -3.52 5.66 18.56
N PHE A 199 -3.05 4.93 19.58
CA PHE A 199 -3.81 3.82 20.17
C PHE A 199 -5.17 4.23 20.72
N GLY A 200 -5.29 5.44 21.28
CA GLY A 200 -6.56 5.94 21.78
C GLY A 200 -7.64 5.97 20.69
N TYR A 201 -7.30 6.51 19.52
CA TYR A 201 -8.20 6.56 18.36
C TYR A 201 -8.48 5.18 17.79
N ILE A 202 -7.43 4.36 17.61
CA ILE A 202 -7.55 3.00 17.05
C ILE A 202 -8.43 2.13 17.96
N SER A 203 -8.18 2.15 19.28
CA SER A 203 -8.95 1.37 20.26
C SER A 203 -10.40 1.82 20.32
N SER A 204 -10.67 3.13 20.42
CA SER A 204 -12.04 3.63 20.45
C SER A 204 -12.78 3.32 19.14
N PHE A 205 -12.14 3.41 17.97
CA PHE A 205 -12.76 3.02 16.72
C PHE A 205 -13.20 1.54 16.72
N ASN A 206 -12.34 0.62 17.18
CA ASN A 206 -12.61 -0.82 17.16
C ASN A 206 -13.52 -1.32 18.31
N LYS A 207 -13.72 -0.53 19.36
CA LYS A 207 -14.53 -0.90 20.54
C LYS A 207 -15.82 -0.09 20.70
N GLU A 208 -15.75 1.21 20.42
CA GLU A 208 -16.85 2.16 20.64
C GLU A 208 -17.46 2.64 19.31
N GLY A 209 -16.71 2.53 18.21
CA GLY A 209 -17.13 2.96 16.89
C GLY A 209 -16.84 4.43 16.60
N VAL A 210 -17.52 4.96 15.58
CA VAL A 210 -17.37 6.34 15.11
C VAL A 210 -18.72 7.02 14.97
N THR A 211 -18.80 8.30 15.31
CA THR A 211 -19.98 9.14 15.06
C THR A 211 -19.71 10.12 13.94
N ILE A 212 -20.55 10.09 12.90
CA ILE A 212 -20.48 11.01 11.76
C ILE A 212 -21.89 11.52 11.47
N PHE A 213 -22.04 12.83 11.26
CA PHE A 213 -23.34 13.49 11.05
C PHE A 213 -24.38 13.15 12.14
N GLY A 214 -23.94 12.98 13.38
CA GLY A 214 -24.79 12.61 14.52
C GLY A 214 -25.26 11.15 14.54
N LYS A 215 -24.87 10.33 13.55
CA LYS A 215 -25.12 8.88 13.54
C LYS A 215 -23.93 8.11 14.07
N VAL A 216 -24.19 7.11 14.90
CA VAL A 216 -23.17 6.23 15.49
C VAL A 216 -23.04 4.96 14.65
N PHE A 217 -21.82 4.64 14.23
CA PHE A 217 -21.44 3.44 13.50
C PHE A 217 -20.63 2.56 14.44
N LEU A 218 -21.23 1.45 14.88
CA LEU A 218 -20.60 0.52 15.80
C LEU A 218 -19.81 -0.54 15.01
N PRO A 219 -18.66 -1.00 15.54
CA PRO A 219 -17.89 -2.07 14.94
C PRO A 219 -18.63 -3.40 15.07
N GLU A 220 -18.39 -4.31 14.13
CA GLU A 220 -18.89 -5.67 14.25
C GLU A 220 -18.11 -6.45 15.31
N LYS A 221 -18.75 -7.40 15.98
CA LYS A 221 -18.10 -8.24 17.01
C LYS A 221 -16.84 -8.95 16.48
N HIS A 222 -16.85 -9.37 15.22
CA HIS A 222 -15.69 -9.98 14.59
C HIS A 222 -14.50 -9.01 14.49
N GLN A 223 -14.75 -7.75 14.10
CA GLN A 223 -13.73 -6.71 14.02
C GLN A 223 -13.12 -6.42 15.39
N THR A 224 -13.94 -6.30 16.43
CA THR A 224 -13.46 -6.11 17.81
C THR A 224 -12.57 -7.28 18.26
N ASN A 225 -12.98 -8.53 18.00
CA ASN A 225 -12.17 -9.70 18.36
C ASN A 225 -10.81 -9.71 17.63
N VAL A 226 -10.80 -9.41 16.33
CA VAL A 226 -9.56 -9.32 15.54
C VAL A 226 -8.65 -8.22 16.06
N PHE A 227 -9.22 -7.05 16.40
CA PHE A 227 -8.47 -5.97 17.02
C PHE A 227 -7.84 -6.40 18.36
N GLU A 228 -8.57 -7.08 19.23
CA GLU A 228 -8.05 -7.51 20.53
C GLU A 228 -6.85 -8.46 20.38
N LYS A 229 -6.95 -9.45 19.49
CA LYS A 229 -5.88 -10.40 19.18
C LYS A 229 -4.64 -9.69 18.63
N ASN A 230 -4.82 -8.86 17.59
CA ASN A 230 -3.73 -8.09 17.00
C ASN A 230 -3.07 -7.16 18.03
N ASN A 231 -3.87 -6.57 18.92
CA ASN A 231 -3.36 -5.68 19.95
C ASN A 231 -2.54 -6.42 21.01
N GLU A 232 -2.88 -7.66 21.35
CA GLU A 232 -2.04 -8.50 22.24
C GLU A 232 -0.66 -8.73 21.62
N PHE A 233 -0.62 -9.09 20.32
CA PHE A 233 0.62 -9.26 19.57
C PHE A 233 1.46 -7.97 19.54
N LEU A 234 0.86 -6.83 19.18
CA LEU A 234 1.56 -5.54 19.14
C LEU A 234 2.06 -5.10 20.52
N ASN A 235 1.35 -5.45 21.60
CA ASN A 235 1.84 -5.22 22.96
C ASN A 235 3.05 -6.10 23.31
N ALA A 236 3.10 -7.35 22.83
CA ALA A 236 4.27 -8.20 22.97
C ALA A 236 5.48 -7.60 22.23
N LEU A 237 5.28 -7.12 21.00
CA LEU A 237 6.32 -6.41 20.25
C LEU A 237 6.80 -5.16 20.98
N ARG A 238 5.91 -4.33 21.53
CA ARG A 238 6.31 -3.14 22.30
C ARG A 238 7.19 -3.49 23.50
N LYS A 239 6.84 -4.53 24.25
CA LYS A 239 7.65 -4.99 25.39
C LYS A 239 9.02 -5.51 24.96
N LEU A 240 9.10 -6.16 23.80
CA LEU A 240 10.38 -6.56 23.21
C LEU A 240 11.21 -5.36 22.74
N GLN A 241 10.59 -4.34 22.13
CA GLN A 241 11.28 -3.08 21.81
C GLN A 241 11.90 -2.44 23.06
N GLU A 242 11.14 -2.38 24.15
CA GLU A 242 11.60 -1.84 25.44
C GLU A 242 12.76 -2.66 26.01
N TYR A 243 12.68 -3.99 25.95
CA TYR A 243 13.72 -4.89 26.44
C TYR A 243 15.04 -4.73 25.67
N PHE A 244 14.98 -4.73 24.34
CA PHE A 244 16.18 -4.68 23.49
C PHE A 244 16.64 -3.24 23.17
N GLY A 245 15.84 -2.22 23.47
CA GLY A 245 16.14 -0.84 23.09
C GLY A 245 16.10 -0.59 21.58
N ILE A 246 15.22 -1.30 20.86
CA ILE A 246 15.10 -1.27 19.38
C ILE A 246 13.74 -0.71 18.94
N LYS A 247 13.61 -0.42 17.63
CA LYS A 247 12.36 0.02 17.01
C LYS A 247 11.97 -0.91 15.88
N PHE A 248 10.85 -1.60 16.05
CA PHE A 248 10.25 -2.43 15.02
C PHE A 248 9.42 -1.59 14.06
N LYS A 249 9.49 -1.97 12.78
CA LYS A 249 8.50 -1.54 11.79
C LYS A 249 7.14 -2.11 12.14
N PHE A 250 6.08 -1.41 11.75
CA PHE A 250 4.73 -1.91 11.93
C PHE A 250 4.49 -3.12 11.01
N PRO A 251 4.00 -4.25 11.54
CA PRO A 251 3.70 -5.42 10.72
C PRO A 251 2.37 -5.25 9.98
N HIS A 252 2.43 -4.82 8.73
CA HIS A 252 1.24 -4.79 7.86
C HIS A 252 0.75 -6.21 7.50
N GLU A 253 1.69 -7.16 7.42
CA GLU A 253 1.44 -8.58 7.19
C GLU A 253 2.25 -9.38 8.21
N LEU A 254 1.74 -10.55 8.60
CA LEU A 254 2.38 -11.44 9.58
C LEU A 254 2.61 -12.81 8.96
N GLU A 255 3.85 -13.25 8.94
CA GLU A 255 4.19 -14.62 8.60
C GLU A 255 4.14 -15.53 9.83
N LYS A 256 4.05 -16.84 9.60
CA LYS A 256 4.04 -17.81 10.71
C LYS A 256 5.34 -17.77 11.52
N ASP A 257 6.46 -17.56 10.83
CA ASP A 257 7.77 -17.49 11.44
C ASP A 257 7.91 -16.23 12.32
N ASP A 258 7.36 -15.10 11.88
CA ASP A 258 7.30 -13.87 12.68
C ASP A 258 6.60 -14.10 14.03
N ILE A 259 5.44 -14.76 13.99
CA ILE A 259 4.66 -15.09 15.19
C ILE A 259 5.45 -16.06 16.07
N TYR A 260 5.99 -17.13 15.47
CA TYR A 260 6.77 -18.16 16.15
C TYR A 260 7.98 -17.57 16.91
N TYR A 261 8.81 -16.78 16.23
CA TYR A 261 9.99 -16.17 16.86
C TYR A 261 9.59 -15.12 17.89
N THR A 262 8.54 -14.34 17.64
CA THR A 262 8.01 -13.37 18.62
C THR A 262 7.55 -14.06 19.90
N GLN A 263 6.87 -15.21 19.81
CA GLN A 263 6.47 -16.01 20.98
C GLN A 263 7.67 -16.45 21.81
N ILE A 264 8.70 -17.00 21.18
CA ILE A 264 9.88 -17.49 21.89
C ILE A 264 10.69 -16.32 22.47
N LEU A 265 10.87 -15.24 21.72
CA LEU A 265 11.52 -14.01 22.22
C LEU A 265 10.79 -13.46 23.44
N PHE A 266 9.46 -13.31 23.35
CA PHE A 266 8.66 -12.77 24.43
C PHE A 266 8.74 -13.63 25.69
N GLU A 267 8.59 -14.96 25.55
CA GLU A 267 8.70 -15.85 26.68
C GLU A 267 10.12 -15.88 27.28
N SER A 268 11.15 -15.84 26.44
CA SER A 268 12.55 -15.90 26.89
C SER A 268 12.99 -14.63 27.62
N PHE A 269 12.66 -13.45 27.07
CA PHE A 269 13.21 -12.17 27.52
C PHE A 269 12.26 -11.36 28.41
N VAL A 270 10.95 -11.43 28.16
CA VAL A 270 9.97 -10.68 28.95
C VAL A 270 9.44 -11.52 30.11
N ASN A 271 9.04 -12.77 29.85
CA ASN A 271 8.48 -13.63 30.89
C ASN A 271 9.52 -14.52 31.58
N ASN A 272 10.76 -14.59 31.06
CA ASN A 272 11.86 -15.36 31.63
C ASN A 272 11.58 -16.88 31.72
N ARG A 273 10.86 -17.44 30.73
CA ARG A 273 10.41 -18.85 30.68
C ARG A 273 10.91 -19.58 29.43
N MET A 274 10.96 -20.91 29.53
CA MET A 274 11.19 -21.79 28.38
C MET A 274 9.90 -22.01 27.59
N VAL A 275 10.05 -22.17 26.27
CA VAL A 275 8.97 -22.59 25.38
C VAL A 275 9.12 -24.06 25.05
N SER A 276 8.07 -24.83 25.28
CA SER A 276 8.01 -26.25 24.95
C SER A 276 7.34 -26.44 23.60
N ILE A 277 7.91 -27.31 22.76
CA ILE A 277 7.45 -27.56 21.38
C ILE A 277 7.32 -29.07 21.17
N GLY A 278 6.21 -29.48 20.56
CA GLY A 278 5.99 -30.87 20.18
C GLY A 278 7.09 -31.40 19.27
N ASN A 279 7.52 -32.65 19.48
CA ASN A 279 8.55 -33.28 18.67
C ASN A 279 8.05 -34.56 18.01
N ASN A 280 8.74 -34.96 16.94
CA ASN A 280 8.58 -36.29 16.35
C ASN A 280 9.23 -37.35 17.24
N ASP A 281 8.90 -38.62 17.02
CA ASP A 281 9.44 -39.74 17.81
C ASP A 281 10.94 -40.01 17.58
N GLN A 282 11.57 -39.30 16.64
CA GLN A 282 12.99 -39.44 16.32
C GLN A 282 13.62 -38.09 15.99
N VAL A 283 14.86 -37.89 16.44
CA VAL A 283 15.70 -36.73 16.09
C VAL A 283 17.07 -37.21 15.65
N SER A 284 17.68 -36.46 14.74
CA SER A 284 19.04 -36.72 14.29
C SER A 284 19.90 -35.46 14.40
N PHE A 285 21.12 -35.62 14.90
CA PHE A 285 22.14 -34.57 14.90
C PHE A 285 23.23 -34.91 13.89
N LEU A 286 23.67 -33.88 13.17
CA LEU A 286 24.67 -34.00 12.12
C LEU A 286 25.98 -33.37 12.60
N PHE A 287 27.08 -34.09 12.41
CA PHE A 287 28.41 -33.65 12.79
C PHE A 287 29.38 -33.85 11.63
N GLU A 288 30.37 -32.97 11.52
CA GLU A 288 31.54 -33.23 10.70
C GLU A 288 32.31 -34.42 11.29
N LYS A 289 32.66 -35.39 10.44
CA LYS A 289 33.30 -36.63 10.86
C LYS A 289 34.61 -36.42 11.62
N GLU A 290 35.39 -35.41 11.22
CA GLU A 290 36.67 -35.07 11.86
C GLU A 290 36.51 -34.52 13.28
N LYS A 291 35.34 -33.94 13.60
CA LYS A 291 35.04 -33.35 14.90
C LYS A 291 34.29 -34.30 15.83
N PHE A 292 33.90 -35.48 15.34
CA PHE A 292 33.06 -36.40 16.08
C PHE A 292 33.87 -37.39 16.93
N ASP A 293 33.60 -37.43 18.23
CA ASP A 293 34.19 -38.41 19.14
C ASP A 293 33.39 -39.72 19.12
N PHE A 294 33.87 -40.68 18.32
CA PHE A 294 33.32 -42.03 18.25
C PHE A 294 33.48 -42.83 19.55
N SER A 295 34.32 -42.38 20.49
CA SER A 295 34.56 -43.04 21.77
C SER A 295 33.70 -42.51 22.92
N ASN A 296 32.71 -41.66 22.63
CA ASN A 296 31.85 -41.07 23.63
C ASN A 296 31.06 -42.15 24.44
N PRO A 297 31.30 -42.28 25.76
CA PRO A 297 30.73 -43.35 26.59
C PRO A 297 29.22 -43.19 26.87
N TYR A 298 28.63 -42.07 26.46
CA TYR A 298 27.20 -41.82 26.57
C TYR A 298 26.41 -42.43 25.40
N LEU A 299 27.04 -42.76 24.27
CA LEU A 299 26.38 -43.30 23.07
C LEU A 299 26.25 -44.84 23.10
N GLU A 300 25.60 -45.36 24.13
CA GLU A 300 25.25 -46.78 24.24
C GLU A 300 23.79 -47.00 23.84
N LYS A 301 23.51 -48.06 23.07
CA LYS A 301 22.18 -48.32 22.53
C LYS A 301 21.13 -48.37 23.66
N ASP A 302 20.01 -47.68 23.45
CA ASP A 302 18.87 -47.59 24.37
C ASP A 302 19.17 -46.88 25.71
N LYS A 303 20.35 -46.25 25.86
CA LYS A 303 20.67 -45.42 27.03
C LYS A 303 19.93 -44.09 26.95
N GLU A 304 19.21 -43.76 28.03
CA GLU A 304 18.51 -42.48 28.18
C GLU A 304 19.51 -41.36 28.50
N LEU A 305 19.39 -40.25 27.78
CA LEU A 305 20.26 -39.09 27.83
C LEU A 305 19.43 -37.81 27.76
N GLY A 306 19.85 -36.79 28.52
CA GLY A 306 19.44 -35.41 28.31
C GLY A 306 20.47 -34.70 27.44
N VAL A 307 20.04 -33.90 26.47
CA VAL A 307 20.93 -33.15 25.59
C VAL A 307 20.53 -31.69 25.56
N VAL A 308 21.54 -30.82 25.70
CA VAL A 308 21.43 -29.38 25.49
C VAL A 308 22.26 -29.04 24.25
N LEU A 309 21.65 -28.31 23.32
CA LEU A 309 22.29 -27.77 22.13
C LEU A 309 22.22 -26.26 22.20
N HIS A 310 23.25 -25.57 21.71
CA HIS A 310 23.23 -24.13 21.58
C HIS A 310 23.69 -23.68 20.20
N ASN A 311 23.04 -22.66 19.65
CA ASN A 311 23.38 -22.08 18.35
C ASN A 311 23.28 -20.56 18.41
N GLU A 312 24.23 -19.87 17.77
CA GLU A 312 24.08 -18.45 17.47
C GLU A 312 22.99 -18.28 16.40
N LEU A 313 22.05 -17.37 16.65
CA LEU A 313 20.94 -17.09 15.76
C LEU A 313 20.86 -15.58 15.50
N SER A 314 20.71 -15.20 14.23
CA SER A 314 20.46 -13.83 13.80
C SER A 314 19.05 -13.78 13.20
N LEU A 315 18.12 -13.17 13.93
CA LEU A 315 16.72 -13.06 13.54
C LEU A 315 16.46 -11.71 12.89
N GLU A 316 16.01 -11.70 11.64
CA GLU A 316 15.45 -10.51 11.01
C GLU A 316 13.94 -10.45 11.30
N LEU A 317 13.52 -9.55 12.18
CA LEU A 317 12.13 -9.37 12.59
C LEU A 317 11.74 -7.91 12.45
N PHE A 318 10.66 -7.66 11.69
CA PHE A 318 10.05 -6.35 11.51
C PHE A 318 11.06 -5.24 11.17
N GLY A 319 11.98 -5.55 10.25
CA GLY A 319 13.02 -4.62 9.79
C GLY A 319 14.16 -4.37 10.78
N THR A 320 14.30 -5.19 11.82
CA THR A 320 15.42 -5.17 12.77
C THR A 320 16.10 -6.53 12.81
N ASN A 321 17.43 -6.54 12.94
CA ASN A 321 18.20 -7.76 13.16
C ASN A 321 18.54 -7.91 14.64
N ILE A 322 18.15 -9.03 15.25
CA ILE A 322 18.41 -9.38 16.64
C ILE A 322 19.34 -10.59 16.67
N LYS A 323 20.51 -10.43 17.29
CA LYS A 323 21.45 -11.54 17.54
C LYS A 323 21.20 -12.11 18.92
N ILE A 324 21.08 -13.43 19.01
CA ILE A 324 20.78 -14.16 20.23
C ILE A 324 21.44 -15.54 20.20
N MET A 325 21.53 -16.16 21.37
CA MET A 325 21.85 -17.57 21.54
C MET A 325 20.58 -18.38 21.75
N GLU A 326 20.34 -19.34 20.86
CA GLU A 326 19.31 -20.35 21.04
C GLU A 326 19.86 -21.51 21.86
N TYR A 327 19.16 -21.87 22.94
CA TYR A 327 19.37 -23.11 23.68
C TYR A 327 18.18 -24.05 23.46
N LYS A 328 18.46 -25.24 22.95
CA LYS A 328 17.51 -26.33 22.72
C LYS A 328 17.79 -27.47 23.70
N VAL A 329 16.77 -27.85 24.47
CA VAL A 329 16.88 -28.90 25.48
C VAL A 329 15.98 -30.07 25.10
N TYR A 330 16.57 -31.25 25.05
CA TYR A 330 15.88 -32.53 24.95
C TYR A 330 16.06 -33.27 26.28
N PRO A 331 15.05 -33.30 27.17
CA PRO A 331 15.21 -33.87 28.51
C PRO A 331 15.49 -35.38 28.53
N ARG A 332 14.92 -36.10 27.56
CA ARG A 332 15.00 -37.56 27.48
C ARG A 332 15.05 -38.01 26.03
N MET A 333 16.15 -38.65 25.66
CA MET A 333 16.38 -39.26 24.37
C MET A 333 17.09 -40.58 24.55
N ASN A 334 16.77 -41.57 23.72
CA ASN A 334 17.44 -42.86 23.71
C ASN A 334 18.30 -42.95 22.47
N PHE A 335 19.60 -43.17 22.64
CA PHE A 335 20.49 -43.35 21.50
C PHE A 335 20.12 -44.62 20.71
N GLU A 336 19.95 -44.47 19.39
CA GLU A 336 19.62 -45.60 18.51
C GLU A 336 20.85 -46.12 17.77
N LYS A 337 21.48 -45.26 16.97
CA LYS A 337 22.61 -45.62 16.09
C LYS A 337 23.34 -44.40 15.56
N ILE A 338 24.54 -44.65 15.03
CA ILE A 338 25.34 -43.71 14.25
C ILE A 338 25.34 -44.19 12.80
N ILE A 339 25.07 -43.27 11.86
CA ILE A 339 25.24 -43.48 10.44
C ILE A 339 26.38 -42.57 9.98
N THR A 340 27.36 -43.13 9.27
CA THR A 340 28.47 -42.36 8.68
C THR A 340 28.36 -42.44 7.17
N GLU A 341 28.17 -41.29 6.53
CA GLU A 341 28.09 -41.15 5.08
C GLU A 341 29.04 -40.03 4.65
N ASN A 342 29.97 -40.31 3.74
CA ASN A 342 31.01 -39.37 3.30
C ASN A 342 31.81 -38.79 4.50
N GLU A 343 31.82 -37.45 4.63
CA GLU A 343 32.45 -36.66 5.69
C GLU A 343 31.48 -36.25 6.80
N GLU A 344 30.28 -36.83 6.83
CA GLU A 344 29.25 -36.53 7.81
C GLU A 344 28.94 -37.73 8.72
N VAL A 345 28.71 -37.42 9.99
CA VAL A 345 28.26 -38.36 11.01
C VAL A 345 26.88 -37.94 11.45
N ARG A 346 25.89 -38.81 11.25
CA ARG A 346 24.52 -38.63 11.74
C ARG A 346 24.28 -39.50 12.96
N VAL A 347 23.98 -38.88 14.09
CA VAL A 347 23.64 -39.56 15.35
C VAL A 347 22.12 -39.52 15.50
N ILE A 348 21.49 -40.69 15.62
CA ILE A 348 20.04 -40.83 15.66
C ILE A 348 19.60 -41.21 17.07
N PHE A 349 18.57 -40.50 17.56
CA PHE A 349 17.95 -40.73 18.84
C PHE A 349 16.45 -40.96 18.68
N ASN A 350 15.93 -41.94 19.42
CA ASN A 350 14.50 -42.12 19.61
C ASN A 350 14.03 -41.32 20.82
N LEU A 351 12.86 -40.73 20.71
CA LEU A 351 12.24 -39.97 21.76
C LEU A 351 11.01 -40.71 22.30
N PRO A 352 10.64 -40.49 23.59
CA PRO A 352 9.39 -41.01 24.11
C PRO A 352 8.17 -40.51 23.31
N PRO A 353 7.07 -41.28 23.24
CA PRO A 353 5.84 -40.81 22.62
C PRO A 353 5.35 -39.49 23.24
N ASN A 354 4.90 -38.56 22.41
CA ASN A 354 4.51 -37.20 22.81
C ASN A 354 5.65 -36.41 23.48
N SER A 355 6.90 -36.74 23.17
CA SER A 355 8.04 -35.95 23.64
C SER A 355 7.96 -34.51 23.17
N ARG A 356 8.56 -33.63 23.98
CA ARG A 356 8.69 -32.21 23.66
C ARG A 356 10.15 -31.81 23.85
N TYR A 357 10.58 -30.88 23.02
CA TYR A 357 11.84 -30.18 23.21
C TYR A 357 11.56 -28.76 23.67
N TYR A 358 12.56 -28.12 24.25
CA TYR A 358 12.39 -26.83 24.91
C TYR A 358 13.38 -25.84 24.33
N ILE A 359 12.90 -24.66 23.99
CA ILE A 359 13.71 -23.56 23.49
C ILE A 359 13.75 -22.44 24.51
N ARG A 360 14.94 -21.84 24.67
CA ARG A 360 15.10 -20.55 25.32
C ARG A 360 16.16 -19.72 24.62
N TYR A 361 15.89 -18.44 24.48
CA TYR A 361 16.84 -17.47 23.94
C TYR A 361 17.55 -16.71 25.05
N TYR A 362 18.84 -16.44 24.83
CA TYR A 362 19.69 -15.61 25.67
C TYR A 362 20.40 -14.53 24.83
N PRO A 363 20.82 -13.40 25.43
CA PRO A 363 21.48 -12.34 24.68
C PRO A 363 22.83 -12.79 24.10
N ASP A 364 23.61 -13.49 24.93
CA ASP A 364 24.98 -13.92 24.65
C ASP A 364 25.20 -15.37 25.09
N LEU A 365 26.30 -15.96 24.65
CA LEU A 365 26.74 -17.29 25.11
C LEU A 365 27.03 -17.23 26.60
N ILE A 366 26.40 -18.12 27.36
CA ILE A 366 26.70 -18.27 28.77
C ILE A 366 28.06 -18.96 28.89
N SER A 367 28.93 -18.46 29.77
CA SER A 367 30.36 -18.81 29.81
C SER A 367 30.64 -20.32 29.93
N GLU A 368 31.68 -20.81 29.25
CA GLU A 368 32.06 -22.22 29.24
C GLU A 368 32.40 -22.78 30.64
N ASP A 369 32.94 -21.93 31.53
CA ASP A 369 33.32 -22.27 32.90
C ASP A 369 32.12 -22.69 33.79
N GLU A 370 30.89 -22.43 33.35
CA GLU A 370 29.64 -22.71 34.08
C GLU A 370 28.76 -23.80 33.42
N THR A 371 29.24 -24.44 32.34
CA THR A 371 28.43 -25.32 31.45
C THR A 371 27.57 -26.35 32.18
N LYS A 372 28.10 -27.05 33.19
CA LYS A 372 27.30 -28.03 33.96
C LYS A 372 26.22 -27.39 34.83
N GLU A 373 26.49 -26.22 35.40
CA GLU A 373 25.51 -25.49 36.22
C GLU A 373 24.39 -24.92 35.33
N ILE A 374 24.75 -24.47 34.13
CA ILE A 374 23.82 -23.99 33.11
C ILE A 374 22.93 -25.12 32.59
N ASP A 375 23.49 -26.28 32.24
CA ASP A 375 22.70 -27.41 31.78
C ASP A 375 21.66 -27.83 32.83
N ASN A 376 22.09 -27.91 34.10
CA ASN A 376 21.18 -28.20 35.21
C ASN A 376 20.07 -27.14 35.34
N LEU A 377 20.43 -25.85 35.23
CA LEU A 377 19.45 -24.76 35.24
C LEU A 377 18.45 -24.88 34.08
N LEU A 378 18.94 -25.16 32.87
CA LEU A 378 18.12 -25.32 31.67
C LEU A 378 17.17 -26.52 31.82
N PHE A 379 17.62 -27.66 32.35
CA PHE A 379 16.75 -28.80 32.65
C PHE A 379 15.70 -28.46 33.71
N GLU A 380 16.05 -27.73 34.77
CA GLU A 380 15.09 -27.29 35.78
C GLU A 380 14.02 -26.36 35.19
N LEU A 381 14.39 -25.45 34.28
CA LEU A 381 13.47 -24.55 33.58
C LEU A 381 12.46 -25.29 32.69
N THR A 382 12.74 -26.52 32.26
CA THR A 382 11.77 -27.32 31.49
C THR A 382 10.50 -27.63 32.29
N LYS A 383 10.58 -27.67 33.63
CA LYS A 383 9.45 -27.98 34.52
C LYS A 383 8.39 -26.88 34.55
N THR A 384 8.76 -25.65 34.23
CA THR A 384 7.87 -24.47 34.24
C THR A 384 7.66 -23.89 32.84
N ALA A 385 8.06 -24.63 31.81
CA ALA A 385 7.94 -24.21 30.43
C ALA A 385 6.48 -24.09 29.99
N ILE A 386 6.22 -23.18 29.06
CA ILE A 386 4.92 -22.98 28.44
C ILE A 386 4.89 -23.66 27.07
N GLU A 387 3.82 -24.39 26.77
CA GLU A 387 3.58 -24.95 25.44
C GLU A 387 3.41 -23.82 24.43
N ILE A 388 4.10 -23.88 23.29
CA ILE A 388 4.01 -22.84 22.26
C ILE A 388 2.57 -22.62 21.78
N GLU A 389 1.77 -23.68 21.74
CA GLU A 389 0.36 -23.66 21.35
C GLU A 389 -0.53 -22.93 22.38
N ARG A 390 -0.04 -22.71 23.60
CA ARG A 390 -0.73 -21.95 24.65
C ARG A 390 -0.30 -20.49 24.72
N ILE A 391 0.76 -20.09 24.01
CA ILE A 391 1.18 -18.70 23.93
C ILE A 391 0.26 -18.01 22.94
N ASN A 392 -0.85 -17.45 23.42
CA ASN A 392 -1.77 -16.80 22.52
C ASN A 392 -1.39 -15.34 22.29
N PHE A 393 -1.00 -15.03 21.05
CA PHE A 393 -1.03 -13.67 20.50
C PHE A 393 -2.04 -13.54 19.37
N SER A 394 -2.92 -14.55 19.18
CA SER A 394 -3.69 -14.77 17.96
C SER A 394 -5.17 -15.09 18.14
#